data_AF-A0AAD4DVU7-F1
#
_entry.id   AF-A0AAD4DVU7-F1
#
_cell.length_a   1.000
_cell.length_b   1.000
_cell.length_c   1.000
_cell.angle_alpha   90.00
_cell.angle_beta   90.00
_cell.angle_gamma   90.00
#
_symmetry.space_group_name_H-M   'P 1'
#
loop_
_entity.id
_entity.type
_entity.pdbx_description
1 polymer ?
#
loop_
_entity_poly.entity_id
_entity_poly.type
_entity_poly.pdbx_seq_one_letter_code
_entity_poly.pdbx_strand_id
1 'polypeptide(L)'
;MAPKDSNHKLMVVLYAEAKLQKSISLPGSFTISRAKQEGMEAIKEHLKILPGVPLVTLDPDCTDFYPVDTNTCEVCDVKAQRNVAPLAREESTERYVKPADNNNDILRRLASMEEKFGRDIAELKQANAGLQQVNAGLQHDVEELRQVNAGLQHDVEELRWVNAQLKLDNAQLKDDNAQLKLDNAQLKLDNAQLKHENAQLKHDFKELRSQLDETNRAVLGDKVAINKIRRRVLLDTGRDQLAMICGHKNWREWKDEKTTSTPSPGDDQTVQTMMTEAEVILENSTDASDYWKAVGKDRSTLRFLIHRSHIRTEGDIVAHNSTAEAIAESVLALIASSDRTHMISIFRAVYNDEP
;
A
#
# COMPACT_ATOMS: atom_id res chain seq x y z
N MET A 1 -63.29 -61.38 -36.11
CA MET A 1 -62.00 -61.30 -35.39
C MET A 1 -60.96 -60.71 -36.33
N ALA A 2 -60.48 -59.51 -36.01
CA ALA A 2 -59.13 -58.92 -36.20
C ALA A 2 -58.31 -59.10 -37.52
N PRO A 3 -57.44 -58.14 -37.87
CA PRO A 3 -57.38 -57.53 -39.20
C PRO A 3 -56.06 -57.78 -39.98
N LYS A 4 -56.03 -57.46 -41.28
CA LYS A 4 -54.78 -57.30 -42.06
C LYS A 4 -54.91 -56.14 -43.07
N ASP A 5 -54.89 -54.91 -42.53
CA ASP A 5 -54.39 -53.76 -43.27
C ASP A 5 -52.89 -53.68 -43.05
N SER A 6 -52.08 -53.81 -44.10
CA SER A 6 -50.66 -53.43 -44.05
C SER A 6 -50.23 -52.88 -45.40
N ASN A 7 -50.87 -51.78 -45.79
CA ASN A 7 -50.43 -50.91 -46.87
C ASN A 7 -49.26 -50.09 -46.31
N HIS A 8 -48.04 -50.63 -46.30
CA HIS A 8 -46.84 -49.95 -45.77
C HIS A 8 -45.78 -49.94 -46.86
N LYS A 9 -45.31 -48.76 -47.26
CA LYS A 9 -44.17 -48.62 -48.19
C LYS A 9 -42.90 -48.48 -47.37
N LEU A 10 -41.93 -49.34 -47.61
CA LEU A 10 -40.64 -49.28 -46.94
C LEU A 10 -39.82 -48.16 -47.57
N MET A 11 -39.37 -47.19 -46.76
CA MET A 11 -38.48 -46.12 -47.18
C MET A 11 -37.12 -46.34 -46.50
N VAL A 12 -36.05 -46.39 -47.28
CA VAL A 12 -34.66 -46.48 -46.79
C VAL A 12 -34.01 -45.11 -46.94
N VAL A 13 -33.51 -44.56 -45.83
CA VAL A 13 -32.78 -43.29 -45.83
C VAL A 13 -31.29 -43.58 -45.89
N LEU A 14 -30.64 -43.16 -46.96
CA LEU A 14 -29.20 -43.36 -47.20
C LEU A 14 -28.42 -42.14 -46.71
N TYR A 15 -27.62 -42.32 -45.67
CA TYR A 15 -26.48 -41.44 -45.36
C TYR A 15 -25.18 -42.11 -45.80
N ALA A 16 -24.18 -41.30 -46.12
CA ALA A 16 -22.87 -41.74 -46.60
C ALA A 16 -22.15 -42.70 -45.61
N GLU A 17 -22.43 -42.58 -44.31
CA GLU A 17 -21.96 -43.53 -43.30
C GLU A 17 -23.02 -44.56 -42.93
N ALA A 18 -22.67 -45.85 -42.99
CA ALA A 18 -23.57 -46.97 -42.68
C ALA A 18 -24.16 -46.92 -41.26
N LYS A 19 -23.47 -46.27 -40.31
CA LYS A 19 -23.94 -46.12 -38.91
C LYS A 19 -25.10 -45.12 -38.76
N LEU A 20 -25.35 -44.29 -39.77
CA LEU A 20 -26.39 -43.26 -39.77
C LEU A 20 -27.61 -43.65 -40.62
N GLN A 21 -27.60 -44.84 -41.24
CA GLN A 21 -28.69 -45.31 -42.08
C GLN A 21 -29.83 -45.87 -41.22
N LYS A 22 -31.07 -45.49 -41.55
CA LYS A 22 -32.28 -45.98 -40.87
C LYS A 22 -33.37 -46.30 -41.87
N SER A 23 -33.95 -47.49 -41.75
CA SER A 23 -35.16 -47.88 -42.47
C SER A 23 -36.38 -47.57 -41.63
N ILE A 24 -37.37 -46.90 -42.24
CA ILE A 24 -38.62 -46.53 -41.59
C ILE A 24 -39.77 -47.10 -42.43
N SER A 25 -40.74 -47.72 -41.77
CA SER A 25 -41.96 -48.21 -42.41
C SER A 25 -43.07 -47.18 -42.19
N LEU A 26 -43.59 -46.61 -43.28
CA LEU A 26 -44.67 -45.63 -43.23
C LEU A 26 -45.93 -46.15 -43.95
N PRO A 27 -47.14 -45.71 -43.54
CA PRO A 27 -48.38 -46.08 -44.22
C PRO A 27 -48.39 -45.63 -45.69
N GLY A 28 -48.80 -46.51 -46.58
CA GLY A 28 -48.90 -46.26 -48.03
C GLY A 28 -49.96 -45.23 -48.42
N SER A 29 -50.79 -44.77 -47.47
CA SER A 29 -51.77 -43.70 -47.63
C SER A 29 -51.18 -42.29 -47.52
N PHE A 30 -49.88 -42.15 -47.22
CA PHE A 30 -49.24 -40.85 -47.07
C PHE A 30 -48.88 -40.23 -48.43
N THR A 31 -49.11 -38.92 -48.56
CA THR A 31 -48.57 -38.12 -49.66
C THR A 31 -47.06 -37.95 -49.50
N ILE A 32 -46.33 -37.74 -50.60
CA ILE A 32 -44.86 -37.59 -50.59
C ILE A 32 -44.42 -36.51 -49.59
N SER A 33 -45.09 -35.35 -49.58
CA SER A 33 -44.78 -34.26 -48.65
C SER A 33 -44.96 -34.65 -47.17
N ARG A 34 -45.99 -35.45 -46.85
CA ARG A 34 -46.22 -35.92 -45.48
C ARG A 34 -45.22 -37.01 -45.08
N ALA A 35 -44.87 -37.91 -46.00
CA ALA A 35 -43.82 -38.90 -45.79
C ALA A 35 -42.44 -38.24 -45.57
N LYS A 36 -42.14 -37.16 -46.30
CA LYS A 36 -40.92 -36.35 -46.08
C LYS A 36 -40.89 -35.73 -44.68
N GLN A 37 -42.00 -35.14 -44.25
CA GLN A 37 -42.11 -34.50 -42.94
C GLN A 37 -41.97 -35.50 -41.79
N GLU A 38 -42.73 -36.60 -41.82
CA GLU A 38 -42.68 -37.60 -40.75
C GLU A 38 -41.37 -38.41 -40.77
N GLY A 39 -40.80 -38.67 -41.95
CA GLY A 39 -39.48 -39.27 -42.09
C GLY A 39 -38.35 -38.39 -41.52
N MET A 40 -38.41 -37.08 -41.75
CA MET A 40 -37.41 -36.13 -41.24
C MET A 40 -37.42 -36.04 -39.71
N GLU A 41 -38.59 -36.04 -39.07
CA GLU A 41 -38.69 -36.05 -37.61
C GLU A 41 -38.17 -37.35 -37.00
N ALA A 42 -38.49 -38.51 -37.60
CA ALA A 42 -37.97 -39.79 -37.15
C ALA A 42 -36.43 -39.89 -37.25
N ILE A 43 -35.82 -39.26 -38.26
CA ILE A 43 -34.35 -39.17 -38.39
C ILE A 43 -33.77 -38.27 -37.29
N LYS A 44 -34.35 -37.09 -37.04
CA LYS A 44 -33.90 -36.18 -35.97
C LYS A 44 -33.92 -36.88 -34.61
N GLU A 45 -34.94 -37.69 -34.35
CA GLU A 45 -35.05 -38.46 -33.12
C GLU A 45 -33.99 -39.57 -33.05
N HIS A 46 -33.73 -40.28 -34.16
CA HIS A 46 -32.67 -41.29 -34.21
C HIS A 46 -31.27 -40.70 -33.95
N LEU A 47 -30.96 -39.54 -34.55
CA LEU A 47 -29.67 -38.86 -34.37
C LEU A 47 -29.46 -38.34 -32.93
N LYS A 48 -30.52 -37.94 -32.22
CA LYS A 48 -30.44 -37.53 -30.80
C LYS A 48 -30.00 -38.66 -29.86
N ILE A 49 -30.28 -39.91 -30.23
CA ILE A 49 -30.02 -41.08 -29.38
C ILE A 49 -28.59 -41.62 -29.59
N LEU A 50 -27.90 -41.21 -30.67
CA LEU A 50 -26.55 -41.67 -30.98
C LEU A 50 -25.48 -40.89 -30.19
N PRO A 51 -24.65 -41.55 -29.36
CA PRO A 51 -23.63 -40.87 -28.56
C PRO A 51 -22.52 -40.32 -29.47
N GLY A 52 -22.23 -39.02 -29.35
CA GLY A 52 -21.12 -38.36 -30.05
C GLY A 52 -21.47 -37.73 -31.41
N VAL A 53 -22.74 -37.72 -31.82
CA VAL A 53 -23.18 -37.05 -33.06
C VAL A 53 -23.69 -35.63 -32.72
N PRO A 54 -23.13 -34.56 -33.30
CA PRO A 54 -23.61 -33.19 -33.07
C PRO A 54 -25.01 -33.00 -33.64
N LEU A 55 -25.81 -32.10 -33.03
CA LEU A 55 -27.19 -31.83 -33.46
C LEU A 55 -27.19 -31.10 -34.81
N VAL A 56 -27.36 -31.82 -35.92
CA VAL A 56 -27.36 -31.23 -37.27
C VAL A 56 -28.78 -30.79 -37.66
N THR A 57 -28.92 -29.57 -38.17
CA THR A 57 -30.11 -29.12 -38.90
C THR A 57 -30.15 -29.79 -40.26
N LEU A 58 -31.07 -30.73 -40.44
CA LEU A 58 -31.29 -31.42 -41.71
C LEU A 58 -31.98 -30.48 -42.71
N ASP A 59 -31.40 -30.33 -43.89
CA ASP A 59 -31.99 -29.61 -45.02
C ASP A 59 -33.06 -30.51 -45.69
N PRO A 60 -34.32 -30.07 -45.82
CA PRO A 60 -35.40 -30.82 -46.46
C PRO A 60 -35.10 -31.26 -47.90
N ASP A 61 -34.22 -30.55 -48.60
CA ASP A 61 -33.86 -30.84 -49.99
C ASP A 61 -32.73 -31.87 -50.12
N CYS A 62 -32.04 -32.21 -49.01
CA CYS A 62 -30.97 -33.21 -48.99
C CYS A 62 -31.44 -34.63 -48.66
N THR A 63 -32.75 -34.88 -48.57
CA THR A 63 -33.31 -36.20 -48.22
C THR A 63 -34.14 -36.74 -49.39
N ASP A 64 -33.55 -37.61 -50.21
CA ASP A 64 -34.25 -38.34 -51.27
C ASP A 64 -34.93 -39.58 -50.70
N PHE A 65 -36.23 -39.71 -50.95
CA PHE A 65 -37.06 -40.80 -50.46
C PHE A 65 -37.47 -41.71 -51.63
N TYR A 66 -36.89 -42.91 -51.70
CA TYR A 66 -37.23 -43.90 -52.73
C TYR A 66 -38.25 -44.92 -52.18
N PRO A 67 -39.38 -45.14 -52.85
CA PRO A 67 -40.25 -46.26 -52.52
C PRO A 67 -39.54 -47.57 -52.88
N VAL A 68 -39.32 -48.43 -51.88
CA VAL A 68 -38.84 -49.79 -52.14
C VAL A 68 -40.08 -50.64 -52.40
N ASP A 69 -40.37 -50.91 -53.67
CA ASP A 69 -41.09 -52.12 -54.07
C ASP A 69 -40.62 -52.61 -55.44
N THR A 70 -40.57 -53.93 -55.53
CA THR A 70 -39.98 -54.81 -56.54
C THR A 70 -40.69 -54.82 -57.89
N ASN A 71 -39.93 -54.94 -59.00
CA ASN A 71 -40.33 -55.44 -60.33
C ASN A 71 -41.59 -54.86 -61.02
N THR A 72 -41.41 -54.08 -62.08
CA THR A 72 -42.20 -54.08 -63.35
C THR A 72 -41.46 -53.18 -64.37
N CYS A 73 -40.78 -53.71 -65.39
CA CYS A 73 -41.31 -54.07 -66.71
C CYS A 73 -42.18 -53.00 -67.38
N GLU A 74 -41.67 -52.47 -68.50
CA GLU A 74 -42.33 -52.11 -69.76
C GLU A 74 -43.75 -51.51 -69.73
N VAL A 75 -43.87 -50.26 -70.23
CA VAL A 75 -45.00 -49.87 -71.07
C VAL A 75 -44.47 -49.07 -72.26
N CYS A 76 -44.54 -49.70 -73.43
CA CYS A 76 -44.34 -49.14 -74.75
C CYS A 76 -45.61 -48.47 -75.29
N ASP A 77 -45.38 -47.61 -76.27
CA ASP A 77 -46.15 -47.41 -77.51
C ASP A 77 -47.18 -46.27 -77.59
N VAL A 78 -46.82 -45.25 -78.40
CA VAL A 78 -47.67 -44.77 -79.49
C VAL A 78 -46.80 -44.47 -80.74
N LYS A 79 -46.74 -45.45 -81.66
CA LYS A 79 -47.11 -45.39 -83.11
C LYS A 79 -46.79 -44.09 -83.84
N ALA A 80 -46.15 -44.04 -85.01
CA ALA A 80 -46.12 -44.92 -86.20
C ALA A 80 -45.15 -44.20 -87.19
N GLN A 81 -44.50 -44.74 -88.24
CA GLN A 81 -44.51 -45.94 -89.09
C GLN A 81 -43.23 -45.76 -89.97
N ARG A 82 -42.51 -46.75 -90.52
CA ARG A 82 -42.98 -47.86 -91.35
C ARG A 82 -41.80 -48.80 -91.65
N ASN A 83 -42.03 -50.11 -91.50
CA ASN A 83 -41.22 -51.19 -92.06
C ASN A 83 -41.28 -51.19 -93.59
N VAL A 84 -40.22 -51.64 -94.29
CA VAL A 84 -40.25 -52.74 -95.30
C VAL A 84 -38.82 -53.28 -95.50
N ALA A 85 -38.59 -54.56 -95.20
CA ALA A 85 -37.67 -55.44 -95.96
C ALA A 85 -38.53 -56.19 -97.01
N PRO A 86 -38.03 -56.77 -98.13
CA PRO A 86 -36.66 -57.24 -98.40
C PRO A 86 -36.16 -56.95 -99.84
N LEU A 87 -34.96 -57.43 -100.22
CA LEU A 87 -34.71 -58.10 -101.52
C LEU A 87 -33.24 -58.52 -101.65
N ALA A 88 -33.04 -59.84 -101.79
CA ALA A 88 -31.84 -60.42 -102.36
C ALA A 88 -31.99 -60.48 -103.89
N ARG A 89 -30.95 -59.99 -104.57
CA ARG A 89 -30.37 -60.40 -105.86
C ARG A 89 -31.33 -60.81 -107.00
N GLU A 90 -31.31 -60.04 -108.09
CA GLU A 90 -31.08 -60.59 -109.43
C GLU A 90 -30.71 -59.50 -110.44
N GLU A 91 -29.90 -59.90 -111.41
CA GLU A 91 -29.29 -59.13 -112.48
C GLU A 91 -30.33 -58.64 -113.49
N SER A 92 -30.12 -57.45 -114.07
CA SER A 92 -29.95 -57.25 -115.52
C SER A 92 -30.33 -55.83 -115.98
N THR A 93 -29.36 -55.22 -116.66
CA THR A 93 -29.50 -54.31 -117.82
C THR A 93 -30.16 -52.93 -117.66
N GLU A 94 -29.29 -51.93 -117.82
CA GLU A 94 -29.50 -50.71 -118.61
C GLU A 94 -30.41 -49.60 -118.04
N ARG A 95 -29.76 -48.66 -117.34
CA ARG A 95 -29.38 -47.39 -117.97
C ARG A 95 -28.28 -46.71 -117.17
N TYR A 96 -27.08 -46.75 -117.73
CA TYR A 96 -25.90 -46.05 -117.23
C TYR A 96 -26.14 -44.53 -117.32
N VAL A 97 -26.50 -43.90 -116.20
CA VAL A 97 -26.31 -42.46 -115.99
C VAL A 97 -25.22 -42.35 -114.94
N LYS A 98 -24.03 -41.87 -115.35
CA LYS A 98 -22.83 -41.75 -114.50
C LYS A 98 -23.17 -41.13 -113.12
N PRO A 99 -22.97 -41.83 -111.99
CA PRO A 99 -23.12 -41.26 -110.65
C PRO A 99 -21.83 -40.53 -110.20
N ALA A 100 -21.11 -39.89 -111.12
CA ALA A 100 -19.73 -39.49 -110.89
C ALA A 100 -19.58 -38.19 -110.08
N ASP A 101 -20.61 -37.34 -110.00
CA ASP A 101 -20.43 -36.01 -109.38
C ASP A 101 -21.10 -35.89 -108.01
N ASN A 102 -22.28 -36.50 -107.79
CA ASN A 102 -23.04 -36.30 -106.55
C ASN A 102 -22.54 -37.14 -105.35
N ASN A 103 -22.13 -38.40 -105.59
CA ASN A 103 -21.55 -39.24 -104.53
C ASN A 103 -20.15 -38.75 -104.10
N ASN A 104 -19.38 -38.21 -105.05
CA ASN A 104 -18.08 -37.61 -104.76
C ASN A 104 -18.20 -36.28 -103.98
N ASP A 105 -19.27 -35.50 -104.17
CA ASP A 105 -19.56 -34.31 -103.35
C ASP A 105 -19.96 -34.68 -101.91
N ILE A 106 -20.80 -35.70 -101.74
CA ILE A 106 -21.17 -36.21 -100.40
C ILE A 106 -19.95 -36.72 -99.64
N LEU A 107 -19.07 -37.48 -100.28
CA LEU A 107 -17.83 -37.97 -99.66
C LEU A 107 -16.88 -36.83 -99.27
N ARG A 108 -16.75 -35.78 -100.09
CA ARG A 108 -15.97 -34.57 -99.71
C ARG A 108 -16.57 -33.85 -98.51
N ARG A 109 -17.90 -33.72 -98.43
CA ARG A 109 -18.58 -33.09 -97.28
C ARG A 109 -18.41 -33.90 -96.01
N LEU A 110 -18.50 -35.22 -96.08
CA LEU A 110 -18.24 -36.12 -94.94
C LEU A 110 -16.78 -36.01 -94.48
N ALA A 111 -15.81 -36.08 -95.39
CA ALA A 111 -14.40 -35.89 -95.03
C ALA A 111 -14.12 -34.51 -94.41
N SER A 112 -14.71 -33.44 -94.96
CA SER A 112 -14.61 -32.09 -94.40
C SER A 112 -15.25 -31.98 -93.01
N MET A 113 -16.37 -32.69 -92.79
CA MET A 113 -17.05 -32.75 -91.50
C MET A 113 -16.23 -33.57 -90.48
N GLU A 114 -15.63 -34.69 -90.88
CA GLU A 114 -14.72 -35.49 -90.06
C GLU A 114 -13.49 -34.68 -89.63
N GLU A 115 -12.88 -33.92 -90.55
CA GLU A 115 -11.80 -32.99 -90.22
C GLU A 115 -12.25 -31.90 -89.25
N LYS A 116 -13.46 -31.35 -89.43
CA LYS A 116 -14.02 -30.35 -88.52
C LYS A 116 -14.24 -30.92 -87.12
N PHE A 117 -14.86 -32.09 -87.00
CA PHE A 117 -15.02 -32.78 -85.72
C PHE A 117 -13.67 -33.13 -85.08
N GLY A 118 -12.68 -33.53 -85.88
CA GLY A 118 -11.32 -33.75 -85.40
C GLY A 118 -10.69 -32.50 -84.79
N ARG A 119 -10.88 -31.33 -85.41
CA ARG A 119 -10.45 -30.03 -84.87
C ARG A 119 -11.19 -29.68 -83.58
N ASP A 120 -12.52 -29.76 -83.57
CA ASP A 120 -13.34 -29.45 -82.39
C ASP A 120 -12.95 -30.35 -81.19
N ILE A 121 -12.69 -31.64 -81.43
CA ILE A 121 -12.21 -32.58 -80.40
C ILE A 121 -10.83 -32.18 -79.88
N ALA A 122 -9.91 -31.73 -80.75
CA ALA A 122 -8.59 -31.28 -80.34
C ALA A 122 -8.66 -30.00 -79.48
N GLU A 123 -9.51 -29.05 -79.86
CA GLU A 123 -9.77 -27.82 -79.10
C GLU A 123 -10.37 -28.12 -77.73
N LEU A 124 -11.37 -29.01 -77.66
CA LEU A 124 -11.97 -29.45 -76.39
C LEU A 124 -10.95 -30.13 -75.47
N LYS A 125 -10.05 -30.97 -76.02
CA LYS A 125 -8.96 -31.59 -75.24
C LYS A 125 -8.01 -30.54 -74.68
N GLN A 126 -7.64 -29.54 -75.48
CA GLN A 126 -6.78 -28.45 -75.04
C GLN A 126 -7.46 -27.60 -73.95
N ALA A 127 -8.73 -27.25 -74.14
CA ALA A 127 -9.50 -26.51 -73.13
C ALA A 127 -9.62 -27.30 -71.82
N ASN A 128 -9.88 -28.61 -71.90
CA ASN A 128 -9.94 -29.47 -70.72
C ASN A 128 -8.60 -29.58 -69.99
N ALA A 129 -7.47 -29.65 -70.72
CA ALA A 129 -6.15 -29.60 -70.10
C ALA A 129 -5.90 -28.25 -69.39
N GLY A 130 -6.34 -27.13 -69.98
CA GLY A 130 -6.29 -25.82 -69.35
C GLY A 130 -7.13 -25.75 -68.06
N LEU A 131 -8.36 -26.28 -68.07
CA LEU A 131 -9.21 -26.36 -66.89
C LEU A 131 -8.60 -27.23 -65.78
N GLN A 132 -7.96 -28.35 -66.13
CA GLN A 132 -7.26 -29.20 -65.16
C GLN A 132 -6.10 -28.46 -64.48
N GLN A 133 -5.35 -27.66 -65.25
CA GLN A 133 -4.25 -26.85 -64.70
C GLN A 133 -4.78 -25.77 -63.74
N VAL A 134 -5.83 -25.05 -64.13
CA VAL A 134 -6.48 -24.05 -63.24
C VAL A 134 -7.00 -24.71 -61.97
N ASN A 135 -7.63 -25.88 -62.09
CA ASN A 135 -8.16 -26.62 -60.94
C ASN A 135 -7.04 -27.06 -59.98
N ALA A 136 -5.89 -27.49 -60.50
CA ALA A 136 -4.72 -27.80 -59.68
C ALA A 136 -4.17 -26.55 -58.96
N GLY A 137 -4.16 -25.40 -59.63
CA GLY A 137 -3.79 -24.11 -59.01
C GLY A 137 -4.73 -23.72 -57.88
N LEU A 138 -6.05 -23.79 -58.10
CA LEU A 138 -7.04 -23.49 -57.06
C LEU A 138 -6.94 -24.44 -55.86
N GLN A 139 -6.64 -25.73 -56.09
CA GLN A 139 -6.41 -26.68 -55.00
C GLN A 139 -5.20 -26.30 -54.15
N HIS A 140 -4.12 -25.82 -54.76
CA HIS A 140 -2.95 -25.32 -54.06
C HIS A 140 -3.27 -24.07 -53.23
N ASP A 141 -3.94 -23.08 -53.82
CA ASP A 141 -4.33 -21.84 -53.12
C ASP A 141 -5.25 -22.12 -51.92
N VAL A 142 -6.20 -23.07 -52.06
CA VAL A 142 -7.06 -23.50 -50.96
C VAL A 142 -6.26 -24.11 -49.81
N GLU A 143 -5.22 -24.88 -50.12
CA GLU A 143 -4.37 -25.48 -49.08
C GLU A 143 -3.49 -24.44 -48.38
N GLU A 144 -2.93 -23.48 -49.11
CA GLU A 144 -2.21 -22.34 -48.51
C GLU A 144 -3.13 -21.53 -47.59
N LEU A 145 -4.36 -21.22 -48.03
CA LEU A 145 -5.34 -20.51 -47.21
C LEU A 145 -5.71 -21.28 -45.94
N ARG A 146 -5.78 -22.61 -46.00
CA ARG A 146 -6.02 -23.45 -44.82
C ARG A 146 -4.87 -23.36 -43.82
N GLN A 147 -3.63 -23.40 -44.29
CA GLN A 147 -2.45 -23.26 -43.43
C GLN A 147 -2.40 -21.88 -42.77
N VAL A 148 -2.65 -20.81 -43.53
CA VAL A 148 -2.72 -19.44 -42.98
C VAL A 148 -3.84 -19.34 -41.93
N ASN A 149 -5.02 -19.91 -42.21
CA ASN A 149 -6.14 -19.89 -41.27
C ASN A 149 -5.83 -20.66 -39.98
N ALA A 150 -5.12 -21.80 -40.07
CA ALA A 150 -4.67 -22.53 -38.89
C ALA A 150 -3.66 -21.72 -38.06
N GLY A 151 -2.73 -21.00 -38.71
CA GLY A 151 -1.81 -20.08 -38.02
C GLY A 151 -2.53 -18.96 -37.29
N LEU A 152 -3.49 -18.31 -37.96
CA LEU A 152 -4.31 -17.25 -37.34
C LEU A 152 -5.14 -17.75 -36.15
N GLN A 153 -5.65 -18.98 -36.21
CA GLN A 153 -6.37 -19.59 -35.09
C GLN A 153 -5.45 -19.76 -33.87
N HIS A 154 -4.22 -20.23 -34.08
CA HIS A 154 -3.22 -20.34 -33.02
C HIS A 154 -2.89 -18.97 -32.40
N ASP A 155 -2.64 -17.96 -33.22
CA ASP A 155 -2.33 -16.60 -32.74
C ASP A 155 -3.49 -16.00 -31.91
N VAL A 156 -4.74 -16.26 -32.32
CA VAL A 156 -5.93 -15.82 -31.57
C VAL A 156 -6.01 -16.51 -30.20
N GLU A 157 -5.68 -17.80 -30.12
CA GLU A 157 -5.64 -18.53 -28.85
C GLU A 157 -4.54 -18.03 -27.92
N GLU A 158 -3.35 -17.77 -28.45
CA GLU A 158 -2.24 -17.18 -27.70
C GLU A 158 -2.61 -15.79 -27.16
N LEU A 159 -3.18 -14.92 -28.01
CA LEU A 159 -3.64 -13.59 -27.59
C LEU A 159 -4.73 -13.66 -26.52
N ARG A 160 -5.64 -14.64 -26.59
CA ARG A 160 -6.65 -14.87 -25.53
C ARG A 160 -6.02 -15.25 -24.22
N TRP A 161 -5.01 -16.13 -24.25
CA TRP A 161 -4.28 -16.56 -23.06
C TRP A 161 -3.53 -15.38 -22.42
N VAL A 162 -2.78 -14.61 -23.22
CA VAL A 162 -2.07 -13.41 -22.74
C VAL A 162 -3.05 -12.39 -22.14
N ASN A 163 -4.19 -12.16 -22.78
CA ASN A 163 -5.21 -11.24 -22.27
C ASN A 163 -5.79 -11.70 -20.93
N ALA A 164 -6.04 -13.00 -20.77
CA ALA A 164 -6.50 -13.56 -19.50
C ALA A 164 -5.46 -13.36 -18.39
N GLN A 165 -4.18 -13.57 -18.68
CA GLN A 165 -3.09 -13.35 -17.72
C GLN A 165 -2.97 -11.88 -17.32
N LEU A 166 -2.99 -10.96 -18.29
CA LEU A 166 -2.97 -9.52 -18.02
C LEU A 166 -4.15 -9.03 -17.18
N LYS A 167 -5.32 -9.69 -17.28
CA LYS A 167 -6.47 -9.38 -16.41
C LYS A 167 -6.22 -9.79 -14.97
N LEU A 168 -5.59 -10.95 -14.74
CA LEU A 168 -5.22 -11.41 -13.40
C LEU A 168 -4.16 -10.49 -12.79
N ASP A 169 -3.11 -10.15 -13.54
CA ASP A 169 -2.06 -9.25 -13.06
C ASP A 169 -2.62 -7.86 -12.71
N ASN A 170 -3.53 -7.33 -13.53
CA ASN A 170 -4.21 -6.06 -13.23
C ASN A 170 -5.11 -6.13 -11.99
N ALA A 171 -5.74 -7.28 -11.72
CA ALA A 171 -6.53 -7.47 -10.49
C ALA A 171 -5.60 -7.47 -9.27
N GLN A 172 -4.50 -8.21 -9.32
CA GLN A 172 -3.50 -8.24 -8.25
C GLN A 172 -2.93 -6.84 -7.97
N LEU A 173 -2.56 -6.09 -9.01
CA LEU A 173 -2.04 -4.73 -8.83
C LEU A 173 -3.07 -3.77 -8.21
N LYS A 174 -4.37 -3.99 -8.43
CA LYS A 174 -5.42 -3.19 -7.77
C LYS A 174 -5.50 -3.52 -6.28
N ASP A 175 -5.41 -4.79 -5.92
CA ASP A 175 -5.45 -5.25 -4.53
C ASP A 175 -4.20 -4.76 -3.77
N ASP A 176 -3.01 -4.89 -4.36
CA ASP A 176 -1.76 -4.36 -3.78
C ASP A 176 -1.83 -2.84 -3.55
N ASN A 177 -2.37 -2.09 -4.52
CA ASN A 177 -2.54 -0.65 -4.39
C ASN A 177 -3.58 -0.28 -3.32
N ALA A 178 -4.65 -1.07 -3.16
CA ALA A 178 -5.60 -0.89 -2.07
C ALA A 178 -4.95 -1.12 -0.70
N GLN A 179 -4.13 -2.16 -0.57
CA GLN A 179 -3.37 -2.44 0.66
C GLN A 179 -2.40 -1.31 0.99
N LEU A 180 -1.61 -0.85 0.01
CA LEU A 180 -0.68 0.27 0.20
C LEU A 180 -1.40 1.56 0.65
N LYS A 181 -2.63 1.81 0.20
CA LYS A 181 -3.43 2.95 0.67
C LYS A 181 -3.83 2.81 2.14
N LEU A 182 -4.20 1.59 2.58
CA LEU A 182 -4.52 1.31 3.97
C LEU A 182 -3.29 1.50 4.86
N ASP A 183 -2.15 0.93 4.47
CA ASP A 183 -0.89 1.06 5.21
C ASP A 183 -0.46 2.53 5.33
N ASN A 184 -0.60 3.31 4.26
CA ASN A 184 -0.30 4.75 4.28
C ASN A 184 -1.25 5.53 5.21
N ALA A 185 -2.52 5.16 5.25
CA ALA A 185 -3.48 5.76 6.18
C ALA A 185 -3.13 5.45 7.64
N GLN A 186 -2.72 4.22 7.94
CA GLN A 186 -2.26 3.82 9.28
C GLN A 186 -1.00 4.60 9.67
N LEU A 187 0.00 4.68 8.79
CA LEU A 187 1.23 5.45 9.05
C LEU A 187 0.97 6.94 9.32
N LYS A 188 -0.07 7.52 8.71
CA LYS A 188 -0.48 8.90 9.01
C LYS A 188 -1.07 9.04 10.41
N LEU A 189 -1.86 8.06 10.86
CA LEU A 189 -2.43 8.04 12.21
C LEU A 189 -1.32 7.88 13.25
N ASP A 190 -0.41 6.93 13.05
CA ASP A 190 0.73 6.70 13.95
C ASP A 190 1.62 7.95 14.05
N ASN A 191 1.90 8.62 12.93
CA ASN A 191 2.64 9.88 12.94
C ASN A 191 1.92 11.01 13.69
N ALA A 192 0.59 11.08 13.60
CA ALA A 192 -0.20 12.07 14.34
C ALA A 192 -0.14 11.80 15.85
N GLN A 193 -0.23 10.54 16.25
CA GLN A 193 -0.08 10.12 17.65
C GLN A 193 1.32 10.46 18.19
N LEU A 194 2.38 10.10 17.47
CA LEU A 194 3.76 10.41 17.86
C LEU A 194 3.99 11.93 18.00
N LYS A 195 3.40 12.74 17.13
CA LYS A 195 3.47 14.21 17.25
C LYS A 195 2.79 14.71 18.53
N HIS A 196 1.64 14.14 18.88
CA HIS A 196 0.93 14.49 20.12
C HIS A 196 1.73 14.09 21.36
N GLU A 197 2.24 12.86 21.41
CA GLU A 197 3.09 12.37 22.52
C GLU A 197 4.35 13.22 22.68
N ASN A 198 5.01 13.61 21.58
CA ASN A 198 6.19 14.47 21.63
C ASN A 198 5.85 15.89 22.12
N ALA A 199 4.69 16.43 21.77
CA ALA A 199 4.22 17.70 22.30
C ALA A 199 3.96 17.63 23.81
N GLN A 200 3.35 16.54 24.28
CA GLN A 200 3.12 16.30 25.70
C GLN A 200 4.45 16.18 26.46
N LEU A 201 5.40 15.39 25.97
CA LEU A 201 6.73 15.27 26.57
C LEU A 201 7.47 16.60 26.66
N LYS A 202 7.35 17.47 25.64
CA LYS A 202 7.93 18.82 25.69
C LYS A 202 7.27 19.70 26.75
N HIS A 203 5.96 19.59 26.91
CA HIS A 203 5.23 20.29 27.96
C HIS A 203 5.69 19.84 29.34
N ASP A 204 5.71 18.52 29.57
CA ASP A 204 6.11 17.93 30.85
C ASP A 204 7.57 18.27 31.19
N PHE A 205 8.47 18.27 30.20
CA PHE A 205 9.85 18.69 30.39
C PHE A 205 9.97 20.17 30.79
N LYS A 206 9.16 21.04 30.21
CA LYS A 206 9.13 22.47 30.57
C LYS A 206 8.62 22.66 31.99
N GLU A 207 7.57 21.94 32.37
CA GLU A 207 7.00 21.97 33.71
C GLU A 207 8.02 21.48 34.76
N LEU A 208 8.66 20.33 34.51
CA LEU A 208 9.69 19.78 35.39
C LEU A 208 10.86 20.75 35.55
N ARG A 209 11.27 21.42 34.47
CA ARG A 209 12.31 22.45 34.52
C ARG A 209 11.89 23.65 35.37
N SER A 210 10.65 24.11 35.25
CA SER A 210 10.11 25.20 36.07
C SER A 210 10.11 24.81 37.56
N GLN A 211 9.68 23.59 37.88
CA GLN A 211 9.72 23.06 39.25
C GLN A 211 11.14 22.96 39.78
N LEU A 212 12.10 22.53 38.96
CA LEU A 212 13.51 22.49 39.33
C LEU A 212 14.06 23.90 39.60
N ASP A 213 13.71 24.89 38.78
CA ASP A 213 14.13 26.27 38.98
C ASP A 213 13.52 26.88 40.25
N GLU A 214 12.27 26.54 40.58
CA GLU A 214 11.61 26.94 41.84
C GLU A 214 12.30 26.33 43.06
N THR A 215 12.53 25.01 43.04
CA THR A 215 13.20 24.31 44.15
C THR A 215 14.63 24.81 44.35
N ASN A 216 15.39 25.05 43.27
CA ASN A 216 16.72 25.64 43.35
C ASN A 216 16.68 27.05 43.96
N ARG A 217 15.69 27.87 43.61
CA ARG A 217 15.53 29.21 44.18
C ARG A 217 15.19 29.15 45.67
N ALA A 218 14.30 28.24 46.07
CA ALA A 218 13.96 28.01 47.47
C ALA A 218 15.17 27.57 48.29
N VAL A 219 15.91 26.55 47.82
CA VAL A 219 17.11 26.04 48.48
C VAL A 219 18.21 27.11 48.59
N LEU A 220 18.43 27.90 47.54
CA LEU A 220 19.37 29.02 47.60
C LEU A 220 18.89 30.12 48.57
N GLY A 221 17.59 30.41 48.59
CA GLY A 221 16.96 31.33 49.54
C GLY A 221 17.18 30.88 50.98
N ASP A 222 16.91 29.61 51.28
CA ASP A 222 17.13 29.00 52.59
C ASP A 222 18.60 29.05 53.00
N LYS A 223 19.52 28.73 52.08
CA LYS A 223 20.98 28.82 52.34
C LYS A 223 21.40 30.25 52.67
N VAL A 224 20.87 31.26 51.96
CA VAL A 224 21.15 32.67 52.24
C VAL A 224 20.56 33.09 53.59
N ALA A 225 19.34 32.65 53.93
CA ALA A 225 18.70 32.93 55.20
C ALA A 225 19.48 32.31 56.37
N ILE A 226 19.86 31.04 56.27
CA ILE A 226 20.70 30.32 57.25
C ILE A 226 22.03 31.05 57.43
N ASN A 227 22.70 31.45 56.35
CA ASN A 227 23.96 32.17 56.44
C ASN A 227 23.82 33.54 57.11
N LYS A 228 22.71 34.27 56.86
CA LYS A 228 22.41 35.52 57.59
C LYS A 228 22.24 35.27 59.08
N ILE A 229 21.53 34.21 59.46
CA ILE A 229 21.36 33.83 60.87
C ILE A 229 22.72 33.49 61.49
N ARG A 230 23.52 32.60 60.88
CA ARG A 230 24.85 32.20 61.38
C ARG A 230 25.79 33.39 61.59
N ARG A 231 25.79 34.36 60.67
CA ARG A 231 26.57 35.60 60.82
C ARG A 231 26.07 36.47 61.97
N ARG A 232 24.75 36.57 62.16
CA ARG A 232 24.17 37.26 63.33
C ARG A 232 24.57 36.56 64.63
N VAL A 233 24.54 35.23 64.67
CA VAL A 233 25.01 34.42 65.81
C VAL A 233 26.43 34.81 66.18
N LEU A 234 27.35 34.85 65.21
CA LEU A 234 28.74 35.26 65.46
C LEU A 234 28.83 36.65 66.11
N LEU A 235 28.11 37.63 65.55
CA LEU A 235 28.15 39.01 66.04
C LEU A 235 27.55 39.16 67.44
N ASP A 236 26.47 38.45 67.74
CA ASP A 236 25.85 38.50 69.06
C ASP A 236 26.75 37.81 70.11
N THR A 237 27.35 36.65 69.78
CA THR A 237 28.36 36.00 70.63
C THR A 237 29.58 36.91 70.86
N GLY A 238 30.10 37.56 69.81
CA GLY A 238 31.23 38.48 69.92
C GLY A 238 30.92 39.72 70.77
N ARG A 239 29.70 40.27 70.65
CA ARG A 239 29.26 41.38 71.49
C ARG A 239 29.18 41.00 72.96
N ASP A 240 28.64 39.83 73.27
CA ASP A 240 28.54 39.35 74.65
C ASP A 240 29.93 39.06 75.25
N GLN A 241 30.82 38.45 74.48
CA GLN A 241 32.22 38.26 74.90
C GLN A 241 32.94 39.59 75.12
N LEU A 242 32.79 40.55 74.21
CA LEU A 242 33.39 41.88 74.37
C LEU A 242 32.86 42.59 75.63
N ALA A 243 31.57 42.49 75.90
CA ALA A 243 30.96 43.05 77.11
C ALA A 243 31.55 42.43 78.38
N MET A 244 31.73 41.10 78.38
CA MET A 244 32.40 40.38 79.48
C MET A 244 33.85 40.82 79.68
N ILE A 245 34.61 40.99 78.60
CA ILE A 245 35.99 41.52 78.66
C ILE A 245 35.99 42.95 79.24
N CYS A 246 34.97 43.75 78.92
CA CYS A 246 34.80 45.10 79.46
C CYS A 246 34.23 45.12 80.89
N GLY A 247 33.99 43.96 81.53
CA GLY A 247 33.53 43.86 82.92
C GLY A 247 32.02 43.87 83.12
N HIS A 248 31.23 43.76 82.05
CA HIS A 248 29.75 43.70 82.09
C HIS A 248 29.26 42.25 81.90
N LYS A 249 28.06 41.90 82.39
CA LYS A 249 27.59 40.50 82.31
C LYS A 249 27.18 40.06 80.91
N ASN A 250 26.68 40.99 80.09
CA ASN A 250 26.25 40.76 78.71
C ASN A 250 26.15 42.08 77.95
N TRP A 251 25.99 41.99 76.64
CA TRP A 251 25.90 43.16 75.77
C TRP A 251 24.73 44.10 76.08
N ARG A 252 23.58 43.55 76.52
CA ARG A 252 22.40 44.38 76.82
C ARG A 252 22.65 45.28 78.02
N GLU A 253 23.19 44.72 79.10
CA GLU A 253 23.52 45.47 80.32
C GLU A 253 24.54 46.57 80.04
N TRP A 254 25.62 46.24 79.30
CA TRP A 254 26.63 47.23 78.91
C TRP A 254 26.03 48.35 78.07
N LYS A 255 25.18 48.00 77.09
CA LYS A 255 24.52 49.01 76.26
C LYS A 255 23.58 49.90 77.08
N ASP A 256 22.74 49.32 77.93
CA ASP A 256 21.75 50.05 78.73
C ASP A 256 22.43 51.04 79.70
N GLU A 257 23.54 50.65 80.32
CA GLU A 257 24.37 51.52 81.18
C GLU A 257 24.89 52.77 80.42
N LYS A 258 25.40 52.58 79.20
CA LYS A 258 25.94 53.69 78.40
C LYS A 258 24.86 54.56 77.76
N THR A 259 23.65 54.04 77.55
CA THR A 259 22.51 54.83 77.06
C THR A 259 21.86 55.69 78.14
N THR A 260 21.85 55.27 79.40
CA THR A 260 21.19 55.98 80.51
C THR A 260 22.01 57.15 81.08
N SER A 261 23.32 57.15 80.84
CA SER A 261 24.25 58.15 81.39
C SER A 261 24.20 59.53 80.69
N THR A 262 23.43 59.70 79.60
CA THR A 262 23.31 60.97 78.86
C THR A 262 21.88 61.18 78.36
N PRO A 263 21.17 62.26 78.74
CA PRO A 263 19.81 62.49 78.28
C PRO A 263 19.83 63.04 76.84
N SER A 264 19.58 62.14 75.89
CA SER A 264 19.49 62.33 74.43
C SER A 264 20.80 62.27 73.62
N PRO A 265 21.36 61.07 73.36
CA PRO A 265 22.35 60.86 72.32
C PRO A 265 21.72 60.14 71.11
N GLY A 266 22.08 60.56 69.90
CA GLY A 266 21.90 59.68 68.74
C GLY A 266 22.75 58.41 68.91
N ASP A 267 22.31 57.30 68.29
CA ASP A 267 22.96 55.98 68.37
C ASP A 267 24.49 56.02 68.13
N ASP A 268 24.99 57.00 67.38
CA ASP A 268 26.42 57.13 67.02
C ASP A 268 27.32 57.56 68.19
N GLN A 269 26.81 58.37 69.14
CA GLN A 269 27.60 58.84 70.28
C GLN A 269 27.83 57.71 71.30
N THR A 270 26.80 56.91 71.59
CA THR A 270 26.90 55.73 72.46
C THR A 270 27.87 54.70 71.89
N VAL A 271 27.80 54.46 70.57
CA VAL A 271 28.74 53.58 69.86
C VAL A 271 30.18 54.07 70.03
N GLN A 272 30.43 55.37 69.88
CA GLN A 272 31.76 55.94 70.01
C GLN A 272 32.32 55.81 71.44
N THR A 273 31.50 56.03 72.47
CA THR A 273 31.91 55.84 73.87
C THR A 273 32.24 54.38 74.17
N MET A 274 31.41 53.44 73.74
CA MET A 274 31.67 52.00 73.90
C MET A 274 32.94 51.56 73.15
N MET A 275 33.19 52.12 71.96
CA MET A 275 34.42 51.84 71.21
C MET A 275 35.66 52.31 71.95
N THR A 276 35.69 53.55 72.44
CA THR A 276 36.85 54.09 73.17
C THR A 276 37.11 53.32 74.47
N GLU A 277 36.06 52.92 75.19
CA GLU A 277 36.19 52.08 76.38
C GLU A 277 36.77 50.70 76.04
N ALA A 278 36.21 50.04 75.01
CA ALA A 278 36.69 48.74 74.55
C ALA A 278 38.14 48.78 74.07
N GLU A 279 38.54 49.82 73.33
CA GLU A 279 39.92 50.01 72.87
C GLU A 279 40.92 50.03 74.03
N VAL A 280 40.64 50.85 75.05
CA VAL A 280 41.51 51.02 76.22
C VAL A 280 41.59 49.74 77.04
N ILE A 281 40.46 49.04 77.23
CA ILE A 281 40.42 47.80 78.00
C ILE A 281 41.13 46.67 77.25
N LEU A 282 40.87 46.52 75.95
CA LEU A 282 41.51 45.48 75.14
C LEU A 282 43.03 45.65 75.06
N GLU A 283 43.53 46.90 75.00
CA GLU A 283 44.97 47.15 74.96
C GLU A 283 45.68 46.79 76.28
N ASN A 284 45.01 46.99 77.41
CA ASN A 284 45.59 46.79 78.75
C ASN A 284 45.20 45.46 79.42
N SER A 285 44.27 44.70 78.86
CA SER A 285 43.78 43.45 79.44
C SER A 285 44.80 42.32 79.29
N THR A 286 45.06 41.62 80.41
CA THR A 286 45.82 40.37 80.44
C THR A 286 45.00 39.17 80.00
N ASP A 287 43.67 39.27 80.07
CA ASP A 287 42.73 38.16 79.91
C ASP A 287 42.15 38.10 78.49
N ALA A 288 42.34 39.15 77.69
CA ALA A 288 41.96 39.18 76.29
C ALA A 288 42.98 38.44 75.39
N SER A 289 42.49 37.59 74.48
CA SER A 289 43.32 36.90 73.49
C SER A 289 44.00 37.88 72.52
N ASP A 290 45.07 37.45 71.86
CA ASP A 290 45.76 38.26 70.86
C ASP A 290 44.84 38.67 69.70
N TYR A 291 43.85 37.84 69.37
CA TYR A 291 42.82 38.16 68.39
C TYR A 291 41.88 39.27 68.86
N TRP A 292 41.46 39.27 70.13
CA TRP A 292 40.68 40.37 70.72
C TRP A 292 41.47 41.68 70.78
N LYS A 293 42.78 41.61 71.07
CA LYS A 293 43.68 42.78 70.98
C LYS A 293 43.80 43.32 69.56
N ALA A 294 43.84 42.43 68.56
CA ALA A 294 43.86 42.83 67.15
C ALA A 294 42.53 43.51 66.74
N VAL A 295 41.39 42.99 67.19
CA VAL A 295 40.07 43.62 66.99
C VAL A 295 40.00 45.00 67.65
N GLY A 296 40.56 45.17 68.86
CA GLY A 296 40.63 46.47 69.53
C GLY A 296 41.47 47.51 68.80
N LYS A 297 42.58 47.10 68.16
CA LYS A 297 43.42 47.98 67.33
C LYS A 297 42.75 48.38 66.01
N ASP A 298 41.95 47.50 65.45
CA ASP A 298 41.17 47.79 64.24
C ASP A 298 39.83 48.44 64.59
N ARG A 299 39.86 49.77 64.68
CA ARG A 299 38.69 50.60 64.95
C ARG A 299 37.51 50.35 63.99
N SER A 300 37.78 49.90 62.76
CA SER A 300 36.73 49.60 61.77
C SER A 300 36.01 48.28 62.05
N THR A 301 36.74 47.22 62.41
CA THR A 301 36.17 45.95 62.90
C THR A 301 35.43 46.15 64.22
N LEU A 302 35.99 46.93 65.15
CA LEU A 302 35.34 47.23 66.42
C LEU A 302 34.03 48.01 66.23
N ARG A 303 34.03 49.02 65.34
CA ARG A 303 32.81 49.73 64.95
C ARG A 303 31.80 48.78 64.30
N PHE A 304 32.25 47.87 63.44
CA PHE A 304 31.39 46.89 62.78
C PHE A 304 30.72 45.93 63.79
N LEU A 305 31.44 45.51 64.83
CA LEU A 305 30.89 44.68 65.90
C LEU A 305 29.87 45.45 66.77
N ILE A 306 30.22 46.67 67.18
CA ILE A 306 29.43 47.48 68.13
C ILE A 306 28.20 48.14 67.45
N HIS A 307 28.33 48.60 66.22
CA HIS A 307 27.27 49.31 65.50
C HIS A 307 26.19 48.35 64.97
N ARG A 308 24.92 48.78 65.03
CA ARG A 308 23.77 48.01 64.52
C ARG A 308 23.65 48.16 63.00
N SER A 309 24.50 47.50 62.23
CA SER A 309 24.23 47.32 60.80
C SER A 309 23.08 46.32 60.60
N HIS A 310 21.86 46.85 60.48
CA HIS A 310 20.68 46.33 59.75
C HIS A 310 20.27 44.83 59.73
N ILE A 311 20.58 44.00 60.74
CA ILE A 311 20.14 42.58 60.73
C ILE A 311 19.31 42.19 61.97
N ARG A 312 18.41 43.04 62.47
CA ARG A 312 17.34 42.57 63.37
C ARG A 312 15.98 42.89 62.76
N THR A 313 15.43 41.92 62.03
CA THR A 313 13.99 41.85 61.79
C THR A 313 13.34 41.39 63.10
N GLU A 314 12.30 42.09 63.56
CA GLU A 314 11.56 41.75 64.78
C GLU A 314 11.00 40.31 64.66
N GLY A 315 11.43 39.42 65.56
CA GLY A 315 10.93 38.04 65.61
C GLY A 315 11.90 37.00 66.17
N ASP A 316 13.21 37.23 66.14
CA ASP A 316 14.18 36.14 66.30
C ASP A 316 14.72 35.99 67.74
N ILE A 317 13.92 35.40 68.63
CA ILE A 317 14.41 34.75 69.86
C ILE A 317 14.51 33.25 69.58
N VAL A 318 15.56 32.82 68.88
CA VAL A 318 15.94 31.39 68.88
C VAL A 318 17.44 31.26 69.06
N ALA A 319 17.78 30.71 70.22
CA ALA A 319 19.13 30.37 70.64
C ALA A 319 19.71 29.26 69.75
N HIS A 320 20.84 29.63 69.14
CA HIS A 320 22.05 28.89 68.81
C HIS A 320 22.10 27.37 69.04
N ASN A 321 22.25 26.63 67.94
CA ASN A 321 22.98 25.35 67.93
C ASN A 321 23.84 25.20 66.64
N SER A 322 24.30 26.33 66.06
CA SER A 322 25.22 26.29 64.92
C SER A 322 26.64 26.04 65.43
N THR A 323 27.34 25.07 64.84
CA THR A 323 28.73 24.79 65.19
C THR A 323 29.66 25.88 64.69
N ALA A 324 30.87 25.95 65.26
CA ALA A 324 31.88 26.92 64.83
C ALA A 324 32.21 26.75 63.34
N GLU A 325 32.32 25.51 62.85
CA GLU A 325 32.60 25.19 61.44
C GLU A 325 31.49 25.71 60.51
N ALA A 326 30.22 25.53 60.89
CA ALA A 326 29.09 26.00 60.12
C ALA A 326 29.04 27.54 60.00
N ILE A 327 29.47 28.23 61.06
CA ILE A 327 29.57 29.70 61.10
C ILE A 327 30.75 30.18 60.25
N ALA A 328 31.91 29.51 60.37
CA ALA A 328 33.10 29.70 59.55
C ALA A 328 32.77 29.65 58.05
N GLU A 329 32.12 28.56 57.60
CA GLU A 329 31.67 28.41 56.20
C GLU A 329 30.77 29.58 55.74
N SER A 330 29.88 30.05 56.61
CA SER A 330 28.97 31.16 56.32
C SER A 330 29.68 32.52 56.23
N VAL A 331 30.79 32.68 56.94
CA VAL A 331 31.66 33.86 56.86
C VAL A 331 32.49 33.81 55.58
N LEU A 332 33.09 32.66 55.27
CA LEU A 332 33.86 32.46 54.04
C LEU A 332 32.99 32.57 52.77
N ALA A 333 31.71 32.23 52.85
CA ALA A 333 30.74 32.37 51.77
C ALA A 333 30.36 33.83 51.44
N LEU A 334 30.81 34.83 52.23
CA LEU A 334 30.66 36.23 51.86
C LEU A 334 31.52 36.56 50.63
N ILE A 335 30.99 37.42 49.77
CA ILE A 335 31.76 38.04 48.68
C ILE A 335 32.93 38.80 49.31
N ALA A 336 34.10 38.79 48.67
CA ALA A 336 35.27 39.51 49.16
C ALA A 336 34.94 41.00 49.31
N SER A 337 34.83 41.45 50.56
CA SER A 337 34.47 42.82 50.96
C SER A 337 35.10 43.15 52.31
N SER A 338 35.08 44.43 52.70
CA SER A 338 35.47 44.87 54.05
C SER A 338 34.71 44.11 55.14
N ASP A 339 33.42 43.83 54.92
CA ASP A 339 32.57 43.11 55.86
C ASP A 339 33.03 41.68 56.08
N ARG A 340 33.50 40.99 55.02
CA ARG A 340 34.08 39.66 55.16
C ARG A 340 35.34 39.70 56.02
N THR A 341 36.21 40.69 55.83
CA THR A 341 37.43 40.84 56.62
C THR A 341 37.12 41.09 58.09
N HIS A 342 36.18 42.00 58.40
CA HIS A 342 35.74 42.25 59.77
C HIS A 342 35.14 40.99 60.41
N MET A 343 34.28 40.27 59.67
CA MET A 343 33.67 39.02 60.14
C MET A 343 34.70 37.91 60.43
N ILE A 344 35.77 37.80 59.63
CA ILE A 344 36.88 36.87 59.86
C ILE A 344 37.64 37.25 61.13
N SER A 345 37.98 38.52 61.31
CA SER A 345 38.66 39.01 62.52
C SER A 345 37.82 38.77 63.79
N ILE A 346 36.51 38.99 63.70
CA ILE A 346 35.57 38.71 64.80
C ILE A 346 35.47 37.20 65.05
N PHE A 347 35.41 36.36 64.01
CA PHE A 347 35.41 34.89 64.16
C PHE A 347 36.62 34.41 64.95
N ARG A 348 37.82 34.87 64.57
CA ARG A 348 39.08 34.53 65.24
C ARG A 348 39.08 34.98 66.70
N ALA A 349 38.55 36.16 66.99
CA ALA A 349 38.44 36.64 68.36
C ALA A 349 37.46 35.78 69.19
N VAL A 350 36.32 35.40 68.61
CA VAL A 350 35.25 34.68 69.31
C VAL A 350 35.60 33.21 69.59
N TYR A 351 36.17 32.53 68.61
CA TYR A 351 36.45 31.09 68.66
C TYR A 351 37.92 30.76 68.90
N ASN A 352 38.82 31.76 68.86
CA ASN A 352 40.26 31.58 68.95
C ASN A 352 40.81 30.58 67.93
N ASP A 353 40.22 30.58 66.73
CA ASP A 353 40.50 29.65 65.63
C ASP A 353 40.34 30.35 64.27
N GLU A 354 40.87 29.74 63.21
CA GLU A 354 40.73 30.22 61.84
C GLU A 354 39.41 29.74 61.20
N PRO A 355 38.67 30.61 60.48
CA PRO A 355 37.43 30.24 59.81
C PRO A 355 37.60 29.50 58.48
#